data_AF-A0A7W0WJX2-F1
#
_entry.id   AF-A0A7W0WJX2-F1
#
_cell.length_a   1.000
_cell.length_b   1.000
_cell.length_c   1.000
_cell.angle_alpha   90.00
_cell.angle_beta   90.00
_cell.angle_gamma   90.00
#
_symmetry.space_group_name_H-M   'P 1'
#
loop_
_entity.id
_entity.type
_entity.pdbx_description
1 polymer ?
#
loop_
_entity_poly.entity_id
_entity_poly.type
_entity_poly.pdbx_seq_one_letter_code
_entity_poly.pdbx_strand_id
1 'polypeptide(L)'
;MSDVRAWTTHLGQLKSHGNRTLSGGTVRHHLNALSNLFRRAQEEEVVPPGFNPVAAMMEKPAARRLEARWLEVPDAALFLEAARTLPPRSSELRADLVHPLLATFLLTGGRRAEVL
;
A
#
# COMPACT_ATOMS: atom_id res chain seq x y z
N MET A 1 19.19 -6.92 -20.77
CA MET A 1 17.93 -7.48 -20.19
C MET A 1 18.15 -8.43 -19.00
N SER A 2 19.40 -8.76 -18.63
CA SER A 2 19.75 -9.62 -17.48
C SER A 2 19.62 -8.88 -16.13
N ASP A 3 20.05 -7.62 -16.06
CA ASP A 3 20.29 -6.93 -14.79
C ASP A 3 19.04 -6.64 -13.97
N VAL A 4 17.93 -6.27 -14.61
CA VAL A 4 16.66 -6.02 -13.90
C VAL A 4 16.10 -7.32 -13.30
N ARG A 5 16.26 -8.45 -13.98
CA ARG A 5 15.85 -9.77 -13.45
C ARG A 5 16.76 -10.22 -12.29
N ALA A 6 18.07 -10.03 -12.43
CA ALA A 6 19.01 -10.29 -11.35
C ALA A 6 18.71 -9.42 -10.12
N TRP A 7 18.46 -8.12 -10.32
CA TRP A 7 18.05 -7.20 -9.27
C TRP A 7 16.73 -7.61 -8.62
N THR A 8 15.73 -8.01 -9.41
CA THR A 8 14.44 -8.50 -8.88
C THR A 8 14.64 -9.73 -7.98
N THR A 9 15.53 -10.64 -8.38
CA THR A 9 15.87 -11.84 -7.58
C THR A 9 16.55 -11.45 -6.28
N HIS A 10 17.51 -10.51 -6.34
CA HIS A 10 18.18 -9.97 -5.17
C HIS A 10 17.20 -9.27 -4.20
N LEU A 11 16.26 -8.47 -4.73
CA LEU A 11 15.19 -7.85 -3.93
C LEU A 11 14.34 -8.89 -3.20
N GLY A 12 14.05 -10.03 -3.83
CA GLY A 12 13.31 -11.13 -3.18
C GLY A 12 14.06 -11.78 -2.02
N GLN A 13 15.38 -11.62 -1.95
CA GLN A 13 16.24 -12.17 -0.90
C GLN A 13 16.57 -11.16 0.19
N LEU A 14 16.36 -9.86 -0.08
CA LEU A 14 16.58 -8.79 0.87
C LEU A 14 15.68 -8.96 2.09
N LYS A 15 16.30 -8.86 3.27
CA LYS A 15 15.61 -8.94 4.54
C LYS A 15 15.03 -7.59 4.92
N SER A 16 13.76 -7.60 5.28
CA SER A 16 13.03 -6.48 5.84
C SER A 16 13.03 -6.54 7.37
N HIS A 17 12.32 -5.59 7.97
CA HIS A 17 12.09 -5.55 9.40
C HIS A 17 11.49 -6.88 9.89
N GLY A 18 12.04 -7.42 10.99
CA GLY A 18 11.66 -8.74 11.51
C GLY A 18 12.26 -9.94 10.77
N ASN A 19 13.38 -9.76 10.05
CA ASN A 19 14.16 -10.85 9.41
C ASN A 19 13.40 -11.63 8.31
N ARG A 20 12.29 -11.05 7.81
CA ARG A 20 11.47 -11.61 6.71
C ARG A 20 11.96 -11.11 5.37
N THR A 21 11.84 -11.91 4.32
CA THR A 21 12.12 -11.45 2.95
C THR A 21 11.04 -10.48 2.45
N LEU A 22 11.39 -9.63 1.47
CA LEU A 22 10.42 -8.74 0.84
C LEU A 22 9.29 -9.53 0.18
N SER A 23 8.05 -9.08 0.40
CA SER A 23 6.89 -9.67 -0.28
C SER A 23 6.94 -9.38 -1.78
N GLY A 24 6.31 -10.23 -2.60
CA GLY A 24 6.20 -10.00 -4.04
C GLY A 24 5.53 -8.65 -4.39
N GLY A 25 4.62 -8.17 -3.55
CA GLY A 25 4.03 -6.83 -3.69
C GLY A 25 5.05 -5.71 -3.46
N THR A 26 5.87 -5.84 -2.41
CA THR A 26 6.95 -4.89 -2.11
C THR A 26 7.98 -4.85 -3.24
N VAL A 27 8.41 -6.01 -3.75
CA VAL A 27 9.31 -6.08 -4.91
C VAL A 27 8.66 -5.42 -6.14
N ARG A 28 7.36 -5.63 -6.36
CA ARG A 28 6.62 -4.95 -7.44
C ARG A 28 6.60 -3.42 -7.28
N HIS A 29 6.53 -2.89 -6.06
CA HIS A 29 6.64 -1.45 -5.82
C HIS A 29 8.01 -0.90 -6.22
N HIS A 30 9.11 -1.61 -5.92
CA HIS A 30 10.44 -1.23 -6.40
C HIS A 30 10.52 -1.21 -7.94
N LEU A 31 9.93 -2.23 -8.60
CA LEU A 31 9.86 -2.27 -10.05
C LEU A 31 9.03 -1.13 -10.64
N ASN A 32 7.91 -0.77 -10.02
CA ASN A 32 7.09 0.37 -10.44
C ASN A 32 7.86 1.69 -10.30
N ALA A 33 8.61 1.88 -9.23
CA ALA A 33 9.47 3.05 -9.04
C ALA A 33 10.56 3.12 -10.14
N LEU A 34 11.23 1.99 -10.43
CA LEU A 34 12.22 1.93 -11.52
C LEU A 34 11.57 2.19 -12.89
N SER A 35 10.37 1.68 -13.13
CA SER A 35 9.62 1.97 -14.36
C SER A 35 9.24 3.44 -14.49
N ASN A 36 8.90 4.12 -13.39
CA ASN A 36 8.63 5.55 -13.38
C ASN A 36 9.91 6.35 -13.69
N LEU A 37 11.06 5.93 -13.14
CA LEU A 37 12.36 6.52 -13.44
C LEU A 37 12.68 6.44 -14.93
N PHE A 38 12.50 5.28 -15.57
CA PHE A 38 12.73 5.14 -17.01
C PHE A 38 11.74 5.95 -17.84
N ARG A 39 10.49 6.12 -17.40
CA ARG A 39 9.54 7.03 -18.06
C ARG A 39 10.05 8.46 -18.02
N ARG A 40 10.53 8.92 -16.87
CA ARG A 40 11.11 10.26 -16.73
C ARG A 40 12.37 10.42 -17.58
N ALA A 41 13.24 9.42 -17.62
CA ALA A 41 14.45 9.44 -18.45
C ALA A 41 14.15 9.48 -19.95
N GLN A 42 13.01 8.92 -20.40
CA GLN A 42 12.55 9.07 -21.78
C GLN A 42 12.07 10.50 -22.07
N GLU A 43 11.30 11.11 -21.16
CA GLU A 43 10.87 12.51 -21.28
C GLU A 43 12.05 13.49 -21.31
N GLU A 44 13.12 13.18 -20.58
CA GLU A 44 14.36 13.96 -20.56
C GLU A 44 15.35 13.55 -21.66
N GLU A 45 14.94 12.65 -22.57
CA GLU A 45 15.77 12.16 -23.70
C GLU A 45 17.11 11.52 -23.29
N VAL A 46 17.28 11.18 -22.01
CA VAL A 46 18.45 10.47 -21.48
C VAL A 46 18.49 9.02 -22.01
N VAL A 47 17.32 8.45 -22.30
CA VAL A 47 17.19 7.15 -22.96
C VAL A 47 16.23 7.24 -24.15
N PRO A 48 16.36 6.38 -25.18
CA PRO A 48 15.47 6.40 -26.33
C PRO A 48 13.99 6.17 -25.94
N PRO A 49 13.04 6.78 -26.66
CA PRO A 49 11.62 6.47 -26.51
C PRO A 49 11.35 4.96 -26.59
N GLY A 50 10.51 4.45 -25.69
CA GLY A 50 10.20 3.03 -25.60
C GLY A 50 11.23 2.19 -24.85
N PHE A 51 12.39 2.75 -24.46
CA PHE A 51 13.36 2.04 -23.64
C PHE A 51 12.89 1.97 -22.18
N ASN A 52 12.29 0.84 -21.79
CA ASN A 52 11.97 0.52 -20.41
C ASN A 52 12.12 -0.99 -20.13
N PRO A 53 13.21 -1.41 -19.47
CA PRO A 53 13.48 -2.83 -19.24
C PRO A 53 12.50 -3.47 -18.25
N VAL A 54 11.84 -2.70 -17.38
CA VAL A 54 10.79 -3.20 -16.48
C VAL A 54 9.49 -3.42 -17.24
N ALA A 55 9.16 -2.55 -18.19
CA ALA A 55 7.98 -2.71 -19.04
C ALA A 55 8.08 -3.97 -19.91
N ALA A 56 9.27 -4.29 -20.39
CA ALA A 56 9.54 -5.47 -21.21
C ALA A 56 9.58 -6.82 -20.44
N MET A 57 9.40 -6.82 -19.12
CA MET A 57 9.30 -8.05 -18.33
C MET A 57 7.95 -8.72 -18.56
N MET A 58 7.96 -9.97 -19.06
CA MET A 58 6.76 -10.80 -19.23
C MET A 58 6.14 -11.20 -17.89
N GLU A 59 6.96 -11.68 -16.96
CA GLU A 59 6.53 -12.07 -15.62
C GLU A 59 7.03 -11.06 -14.60
N LYS A 60 6.10 -10.55 -13.79
CA LYS A 60 6.42 -9.62 -12.70
C LYS A 60 5.97 -10.23 -11.38
N PRO A 61 6.75 -10.08 -10.30
CA PRO A 61 6.32 -10.47 -8.96
C PRO A 61 4.94 -9.90 -8.64
N ALA A 62 4.12 -10.72 -8.00
CA ALA A 62 2.80 -10.34 -7.53
C ALA A 62 2.71 -10.58 -6.03
N ALA A 63 1.99 -9.70 -5.33
CA ALA A 63 1.57 -10.01 -3.97
C ALA A 63 0.58 -11.17 -4.00
N ARG A 64 0.67 -12.05 -3.00
CA ARG A 64 -0.41 -12.98 -2.70
C ARG A 64 -1.66 -12.14 -2.39
N ARG A 65 -2.74 -12.37 -3.12
CA ARG A 65 -4.04 -11.81 -2.77
C ARG A 65 -4.51 -12.50 -1.50
N LEU A 66 -4.68 -11.71 -0.45
CA LEU A 66 -5.36 -12.15 0.76
C LEU A 66 -6.73 -11.51 0.75
N GLU A 67 -7.72 -12.27 1.22
CA GLU A 67 -9.03 -11.70 1.49
C GLU A 67 -8.88 -10.61 2.57
N ALA A 68 -9.55 -9.49 2.36
CA ALA A 68 -9.58 -8.45 3.37
C ALA A 68 -10.30 -9.00 4.61
N ARG A 69 -9.85 -8.57 5.79
CA ARG A 69 -10.53 -8.88 7.05
C ARG A 69 -11.60 -7.82 7.24
N TRP A 70 -12.85 -8.26 7.23
CA TRP A 70 -14.01 -7.39 7.40
C TRP A 70 -14.50 -7.45 8.86
N LEU A 71 -15.15 -6.38 9.29
CA LEU A 71 -16.00 -6.41 10.47
C LEU A 71 -17.39 -6.85 10.01
N GLU A 72 -17.98 -7.83 10.69
CA GLU A 72 -19.38 -8.15 10.45
C GLU A 72 -20.26 -7.01 10.97
N VAL A 73 -21.51 -6.94 10.49
CA VAL A 73 -22.44 -5.87 10.86
C VAL A 73 -22.57 -5.69 12.38
N PRO A 74 -22.68 -6.76 13.21
CA PRO A 74 -22.73 -6.61 14.66
C PRO A 74 -21.42 -6.05 15.26
N ASP A 75 -20.27 -6.45 14.71
CA ASP A 75 -18.97 -5.98 15.18
C ASP A 75 -18.79 -4.49 14.85
N ALA A 76 -19.22 -4.06 13.67
CA ALA A 76 -19.21 -2.67 13.25
C ALA A 76 -20.14 -1.80 14.13
N ALA A 77 -21.33 -2.30 14.46
CA ALA A 77 -22.26 -1.61 15.35
C ALA A 77 -21.67 -1.48 16.77
N LEU A 78 -21.08 -2.54 17.31
CA LEU A 78 -20.41 -2.52 18.60
C LEU A 78 -19.23 -1.53 18.60
N PHE A 79 -18.46 -1.49 17.51
CA PHE A 79 -17.34 -0.58 17.37
C PHE A 79 -17.78 0.89 17.34
N LEU A 80 -18.90 1.20 16.68
CA LEU A 80 -19.50 2.54 16.71
C LEU A 80 -19.98 2.93 18.12
N GLU A 81 -20.63 2.01 18.85
CA GLU A 81 -21.05 2.30 20.22
C GLU A 81 -19.86 2.50 21.16
N ALA A 82 -18.81 1.71 21.01
CA ALA A 82 -17.57 1.89 21.76
C ALA A 82 -16.94 3.28 21.45
N ALA A 83 -16.97 3.72 20.19
CA ALA A 83 -16.48 5.03 19.80
C ALA A 83 -17.32 6.18 20.41
N ARG A 84 -18.64 6.01 20.50
CA ARG A 84 -19.56 7.00 21.10
C ARG A 84 -19.36 7.13 22.62
N THR A 85 -19.03 6.04 23.29
CA THR A 85 -18.87 5.97 24.75
C THR A 85 -17.42 6.11 25.22
N LEU A 86 -16.49 6.35 24.29
CA LEU A 86 -15.07 6.49 24.58
C LEU A 86 -14.84 7.70 25.50
N PRO A 87 -14.35 7.51 26.74
CA PRO A 87 -14.01 8.64 27.60
C PRO A 87 -12.85 9.43 26.99
N PRO A 88 -12.79 10.76 27.21
CA PRO A 88 -11.66 11.56 26.77
C PRO A 88 -10.37 11.01 27.40
N ARG A 89 -9.50 10.42 26.57
CA ARG A 89 -8.20 9.88 26.98
C ARG A 89 -7.11 10.63 26.21
N SER A 90 -6.34 11.42 26.96
CA SER A 90 -5.25 12.30 26.53
C SER A 90 -5.64 13.40 25.53
N SER A 91 -4.79 14.44 25.45
CA SER A 91 -4.98 15.62 24.59
C SER A 91 -4.77 15.36 23.10
N GLU A 92 -4.30 14.16 22.72
CA GLU A 92 -3.93 13.83 21.33
C GLU A 92 -5.14 13.38 20.49
N LEU A 93 -6.17 12.82 21.14
CA LEU A 93 -7.37 12.32 20.48
C LEU A 93 -8.57 13.18 20.87
N ARG A 94 -9.07 13.95 19.90
CA ARG A 94 -10.35 14.66 19.97
C ARG A 94 -11.47 13.62 20.05
N ALA A 95 -11.83 13.22 21.28
CA ALA A 95 -12.86 12.21 21.53
C ALA A 95 -14.19 12.54 20.84
N ASP A 96 -14.50 13.82 20.67
CA ASP A 96 -15.65 14.35 19.93
C ASP A 96 -15.63 14.03 18.42
N LEU A 97 -14.46 13.79 17.84
CA LEU A 97 -14.29 13.46 16.42
C LEU A 97 -14.17 11.95 16.14
N VAL A 98 -13.94 11.12 17.16
CA VAL A 98 -13.72 9.68 16.99
C VAL A 98 -14.95 9.00 16.40
N HIS A 99 -16.12 9.20 17.00
CA HIS A 99 -17.37 8.63 16.51
C HIS A 99 -17.71 9.07 15.08
N PRO A 100 -17.80 10.37 14.73
CA PRO A 100 -18.15 10.78 13.37
C PRO A 100 -17.12 10.33 12.32
N LEU A 101 -15.82 10.29 12.63
CA LEU A 101 -14.80 9.77 11.71
C LEU A 101 -15.01 8.27 11.44
N LEU A 102 -15.17 7.46 12.48
CA LEU A 102 -15.40 6.02 12.33
C LEU A 102 -16.73 5.71 11.64
N ALA A 103 -17.79 6.47 11.94
CA ALA A 103 -19.06 6.38 11.23
C ALA A 103 -18.90 6.69 9.73
N THR A 104 -18.10 7.70 9.39
CA THR A 104 -17.82 8.03 7.99
C THR A 104 -17.12 6.87 7.28
N PHE A 105 -16.07 6.32 7.87
CA PHE A 105 -15.37 5.15 7.31
C PHE A 105 -16.30 3.93 7.14
N LEU A 106 -17.08 3.58 8.16
CA LEU A 106 -17.92 2.38 8.15
C LEU A 106 -19.14 2.50 7.22
N LEU A 107 -19.80 3.66 7.18
CA LEU A 107 -21.04 3.84 6.42
C LEU A 107 -20.80 4.16 4.94
N THR A 108 -19.63 4.68 4.57
CA THR A 108 -19.32 5.05 3.19
C THR A 108 -18.29 4.15 2.52
N GLY A 109 -17.47 3.44 3.30
CA GLY A 109 -16.31 2.72 2.77
C GLY A 109 -15.19 3.65 2.26
N GLY A 110 -15.21 4.93 2.65
CA GLY A 110 -14.24 5.93 2.21
C GLY A 110 -12.80 5.54 2.52
N ARG A 111 -11.89 5.83 1.59
CA ARG A 111 -10.46 5.57 1.77
C ARG A 111 -9.86 6.62 2.71
N ARG A 112 -8.73 6.28 3.33
CA ARG A 112 -8.02 7.20 4.23
C ARG A 112 -7.76 8.57 3.60
N ALA A 113 -7.35 8.63 2.33
CA ALA A 113 -7.05 9.86 1.62
C ALA A 113 -8.29 10.67 1.19
N GLU A 114 -9.50 10.11 1.38
CA GLU A 114 -10.77 10.78 1.06
C GLU A 114 -11.42 11.36 2.33
N VAL A 115 -11.15 10.74 3.49
CA VAL A 115 -11.75 11.11 4.78
C VAL A 115 -10.82 11.98 5.63
N LEU A 116 -9.50 11.83 5.49
CA LEU A 116 -8.45 12.59 6.21
C LEU A 116 -7.60 13.40 5.24
#